data_AF-A0A3C0K4Q0-F1
#
_entry.id   AF-A0A3C0K4Q0-F1
#
_cell.length_a   1.000
_cell.length_b   1.000
_cell.length_c   1.000
_cell.angle_alpha   90.00
_cell.angle_beta   90.00
_cell.angle_gamma   90.00
#
_symmetry.space_group_name_H-M   'P 1'
#
loop_
_entity.id
_entity.type
_entity.pdbx_description
1 polymer ?
#
loop_
_entity_poly.entity_id
_entity_poly.type
_entity_poly.pdbx_seq_one_letter_code
_entity_poly.pdbx_strand_id
1 'polypeptide(L)'
;MAGLSAAVFIGSDSGHGRCIPANVHATVSCGGTCKTAPKKSIATMDSTNIWPPFPQTPLNVMQIVGNVIINGNFPIVDQDLLTNHPPTCTQIVIRAGCKYPPPPLTCPTQTLCVEDIAGGGAHIRKAFATTKTVFINARRACRVGDPLGPPCLSKIATGSPNVFIGV
;
A
#
# COMPACT_ATOMS: atom_id res chain seq x y z
N MET A 1 6.11 19.69 21.33
CA MET A 1 5.15 18.60 21.04
C MET A 1 5.79 17.28 21.48
N ALA A 2 5.03 16.38 22.09
CA ALA A 2 5.51 15.03 22.36
C ALA A 2 5.84 14.32 21.04
N GLY A 3 6.90 13.50 21.03
CA GLY A 3 7.25 12.70 19.85
C GLY A 3 6.17 11.66 19.52
N LEU A 4 6.16 11.17 18.28
CA LEU A 4 5.34 10.02 17.89
C LEU A 4 6.14 8.74 18.08
N SER A 5 5.48 7.61 18.32
CA SER A 5 6.15 6.32 18.49
C SER A 5 7.13 6.04 17.35
N ALA A 6 8.35 5.61 17.68
CA ALA A 6 9.34 5.23 16.69
C ALA A 6 8.83 4.07 15.84
N ALA A 7 8.96 4.17 14.52
CA ALA A 7 8.56 3.12 13.61
C ALA A 7 9.57 1.98 13.67
N VAL A 8 9.08 0.76 13.84
CA VAL A 8 9.87 -0.48 13.86
C VAL A 8 9.08 -1.53 13.08
N PHE A 9 9.73 -2.52 12.47
CA PHE A 9 9.07 -3.51 11.60
C PHE A 9 8.17 -4.50 12.37
N ILE A 10 7.04 -4.02 12.93
CA ILE A 10 6.06 -4.81 13.70
C ILE A 10 4.63 -4.36 13.41
N GLY A 11 3.64 -5.26 13.51
CA GLY A 11 2.23 -4.90 13.37
C GLY A 11 1.84 -4.59 11.92
N SER A 12 1.01 -3.57 11.69
CA SER A 12 0.46 -3.25 10.36
C SER A 12 0.60 -1.78 9.96
N ASP A 13 0.52 -1.51 8.66
CA ASP A 13 0.20 -0.18 8.19
C ASP A 13 -1.29 0.15 8.44
N SER A 14 -1.71 1.37 8.06
CA SER A 14 -3.09 1.82 8.21
C SER A 14 -4.08 1.19 7.24
N GLY A 15 -3.60 0.52 6.18
CA GLY A 15 -4.37 0.33 4.97
C GLY A 15 -4.75 1.66 4.29
N HIS A 16 -5.45 1.55 3.16
CA HIS A 16 -6.11 2.67 2.50
C HIS A 16 -7.28 2.22 1.60
N GLY A 17 -8.08 3.20 1.18
CA GLY A 17 -9.21 3.02 0.29
C GLY A 17 -10.50 2.50 0.94
N ARG A 18 -11.53 2.34 0.11
CA ARG A 18 -12.86 1.83 0.49
C ARG A 18 -13.39 0.87 -0.56
N CYS A 19 -13.76 -0.35 -0.14
CA CYS A 19 -14.28 -1.34 -1.08
C CYS A 19 -15.72 -1.03 -1.49
N ILE A 20 -15.93 -0.85 -2.81
CA ILE A 20 -17.24 -0.74 -3.43
C ILE A 20 -17.31 -1.79 -4.56
N PRO A 21 -17.68 -3.05 -4.25
CA PRO A 21 -17.65 -4.15 -5.22
C PRO A 21 -18.51 -3.93 -6.46
N ALA A 22 -19.60 -3.16 -6.33
CA ALA A 22 -20.53 -2.85 -7.40
C ALA A 22 -20.07 -1.69 -8.30
N ASN A 23 -18.93 -1.05 -8.02
CA ASN A 23 -18.46 0.05 -8.84
C ASN A 23 -18.13 -0.46 -10.26
N VAL A 24 -18.66 0.25 -11.27
CA VAL A 24 -18.38 -0.04 -12.67
C VAL A 24 -17.04 0.60 -13.02
N HIS A 25 -16.03 -0.25 -13.19
CA HIS A 25 -14.68 0.19 -13.53
C HIS A 25 -14.61 0.72 -14.96
N ALA A 26 -15.18 -0.02 -15.90
CA ALA A 26 -15.19 0.31 -17.32
C ALA A 26 -16.23 -0.52 -18.09
N THR A 27 -16.56 -0.04 -19.28
CA THR A 27 -17.24 -0.81 -20.33
C THR A 27 -16.23 -1.15 -21.42
N VAL A 28 -16.19 -2.43 -21.84
CA VAL A 28 -15.29 -2.96 -22.86
C VAL A 28 -16.08 -3.61 -24.01
N SER A 29 -15.41 -3.91 -25.12
CA SER A 29 -16.02 -4.66 -26.23
C SER A 29 -16.44 -6.08 -25.81
N CYS A 30 -17.26 -6.74 -26.63
CA CYS A 30 -17.84 -8.04 -26.27
C CYS A 30 -16.80 -9.12 -25.90
N GLY A 31 -15.62 -9.11 -26.55
CA GLY A 31 -14.52 -10.04 -26.24
C GLY A 31 -13.59 -9.57 -25.09
N GLY A 32 -13.88 -8.43 -24.47
CA GLY A 32 -13.06 -7.86 -23.42
C GLY A 32 -13.06 -8.70 -22.14
N THR A 33 -11.95 -8.62 -21.39
CA THR A 33 -11.73 -9.32 -20.13
C THR A 33 -11.23 -8.34 -19.07
N CYS A 34 -11.09 -8.79 -17.82
CA CYS A 34 -10.42 -8.01 -16.78
C CYS A 34 -9.00 -7.57 -17.21
N LYS A 35 -8.29 -8.42 -17.98
CA LYS A 35 -6.94 -8.10 -18.47
C LYS A 35 -6.94 -6.99 -19.51
N THR A 36 -7.92 -6.95 -20.41
CA THR A 36 -8.01 -5.94 -21.47
C THR A 36 -8.75 -4.67 -21.05
N ALA A 37 -9.41 -4.67 -19.88
CA ALA A 37 -10.03 -3.47 -19.34
C ALA A 37 -8.97 -2.38 -19.07
N PRO A 38 -9.29 -1.10 -19.34
CA PRO A 38 -8.36 0.01 -19.12
C PRO A 38 -7.90 0.03 -17.66
N LYS A 39 -6.64 0.34 -17.41
CA LYS A 39 -6.09 0.36 -16.04
C LYS A 39 -6.19 1.76 -15.45
N LYS A 40 -6.39 1.84 -14.14
CA LYS A 40 -6.41 3.12 -13.39
C LYS A 40 -5.35 3.08 -12.29
N SER A 41 -4.88 4.24 -11.86
CA SER A 41 -3.91 4.34 -10.77
C SER A 41 -4.55 4.06 -9.42
N ILE A 42 -3.72 3.73 -8.43
CA ILE A 42 -4.15 3.65 -7.01
C ILE A 42 -4.89 4.92 -6.59
N ALA A 43 -4.33 6.10 -6.90
CA ALA A 43 -4.92 7.37 -6.51
C ALA A 43 -6.35 7.56 -7.05
N THR A 44 -6.66 7.03 -8.24
CA THR A 44 -8.02 7.06 -8.79
C THR A 44 -8.92 5.97 -8.19
N MET A 45 -8.36 4.81 -7.86
CA MET A 45 -9.11 3.65 -7.38
C MET A 45 -9.34 3.64 -5.87
N ASP A 46 -8.67 4.50 -5.10
CA ASP A 46 -8.78 4.59 -3.63
C ASP A 46 -10.23 4.76 -3.13
N SER A 47 -11.05 5.54 -3.84
CA SER A 47 -12.45 5.76 -3.48
C SER A 47 -13.37 4.55 -3.67
N THR A 48 -12.93 3.54 -4.45
CA THR A 48 -13.76 2.40 -4.88
C THR A 48 -13.18 1.03 -4.56
N ASN A 49 -11.91 0.97 -4.16
CA ASN A 49 -11.16 -0.24 -3.87
C ASN A 49 -10.50 -0.15 -2.49
N ILE A 50 -10.16 -1.29 -1.89
CA ILE A 50 -9.49 -1.33 -0.59
C ILE A 50 -8.19 -2.11 -0.66
N TRP A 51 -7.19 -1.57 0.01
CA TRP A 51 -5.95 -2.21 0.38
C TRP A 51 -5.92 -2.22 1.91
N PRO A 52 -6.37 -3.32 2.56
CA PRO A 52 -6.58 -3.36 4.01
C PRO A 52 -5.27 -3.23 4.78
N PRO A 53 -5.28 -2.91 6.09
CA PRO A 53 -4.08 -2.95 6.92
C PRO A 53 -3.23 -4.19 6.66
N PHE A 54 -1.97 -4.00 6.31
CA PHE A 54 -1.08 -5.07 5.88
C PHE A 54 0.21 -5.07 6.70
N PRO A 55 0.83 -6.25 6.98
CA PRO A 55 2.00 -6.34 7.84
C PRO A 55 3.11 -5.38 7.45
N GLN A 56 3.63 -4.60 8.38
CA GLN A 56 4.74 -3.68 8.11
C GLN A 56 6.09 -4.40 8.28
N THR A 57 6.30 -5.37 7.41
CA THR A 57 7.51 -6.18 7.33
C THR A 57 8.44 -5.66 6.24
N PRO A 58 9.76 -5.82 6.40
CA PRO A 58 10.74 -5.40 5.40
C PRO A 58 10.59 -6.24 4.12
N LEU A 59 10.75 -5.61 2.95
CA LEU A 59 10.75 -6.32 1.67
C LEU A 59 11.94 -7.29 1.59
N ASN A 60 13.10 -6.85 2.08
CA ASN A 60 14.31 -7.66 2.14
C ASN A 60 15.06 -7.36 3.45
N VAL A 61 15.18 -8.39 4.31
CA VAL A 61 15.87 -8.27 5.60
C VAL A 61 17.34 -7.89 5.48
N MET A 62 18.00 -8.21 4.36
CA MET A 62 19.41 -7.87 4.11
C MET A 62 19.63 -6.37 3.87
N GLN A 63 18.58 -5.60 3.63
CA GLN A 63 18.67 -4.14 3.46
C GLN A 63 18.56 -3.38 4.78
N ILE A 64 18.29 -4.08 5.88
CA ILE A 64 18.12 -3.48 7.20
C ILE A 64 19.48 -3.40 7.90
N VAL A 65 19.87 -2.20 8.28
CA VAL A 65 21.12 -1.98 9.02
C VAL A 65 20.87 -2.27 10.50
N GLY A 66 21.41 -3.39 10.99
CA GLY A 66 21.07 -3.95 12.30
C GLY A 66 21.83 -3.42 13.53
N ASN A 67 22.40 -2.22 13.47
CA ASN A 67 23.20 -1.65 14.57
C ASN A 67 22.38 -0.83 15.59
N VAL A 68 21.11 -0.54 15.29
CA VAL A 68 20.16 0.08 16.22
C VAL A 68 18.98 -0.86 16.41
N ILE A 69 18.64 -1.14 17.66
CA ILE A 69 17.54 -2.02 18.04
C ILE A 69 16.63 -1.26 19.00
N ILE A 70 15.33 -1.26 18.72
CA ILE A 70 14.29 -0.66 19.57
C ILE A 70 13.38 -1.78 20.04
N ASN A 71 13.41 -2.08 21.34
CA ASN A 71 12.60 -3.15 21.95
C ASN A 71 12.72 -4.50 21.22
N GLY A 72 13.94 -4.88 20.84
CA GLY A 72 14.20 -6.12 20.09
C GLY A 72 13.84 -6.09 18.61
N ASN A 73 13.38 -4.95 18.08
CA ASN A 73 12.98 -4.81 16.67
C ASN A 73 13.88 -3.83 15.92
N PHE A 74 14.04 -4.06 14.63
CA PHE A 74 14.74 -3.12 13.75
C PHE A 74 13.87 -1.89 13.49
N PRO A 75 14.46 -0.67 13.56
CA PRO A 75 13.76 0.55 13.20
C PRO A 75 13.49 0.62 11.69
N ILE A 76 12.39 1.28 11.32
CA ILE A 76 12.12 1.69 9.94
C ILE A 76 12.78 3.05 9.74
N VAL A 77 13.54 3.20 8.65
CA VAL A 77 14.17 4.46 8.28
C VAL A 77 13.75 4.90 6.88
N ASP A 78 13.96 6.18 6.59
CA ASP A 78 13.58 6.82 5.34
C ASP A 78 14.10 6.08 4.11
N GLN A 79 13.20 5.78 3.16
CA GLN A 79 13.40 4.98 1.95
C GLN A 79 13.41 3.45 2.12
N ASP A 80 13.18 2.92 3.32
CA ASP A 80 13.03 1.47 3.47
C ASP A 80 11.83 0.96 2.68
N LEU A 81 12.02 -0.20 2.05
CA LEU A 81 10.97 -0.90 1.33
C LEU A 81 10.32 -1.93 2.25
N LEU A 82 9.00 -1.91 2.28
CA LEU A 82 8.19 -2.90 2.97
C LEU A 82 7.62 -3.88 1.95
N THR A 83 7.17 -5.05 2.41
CA THR A 83 6.48 -6.04 1.55
C THR A 83 5.37 -5.37 0.74
N ASN A 84 5.13 -5.79 -0.50
CA ASN A 84 4.13 -5.12 -1.35
C ASN A 84 2.72 -5.25 -0.75
N HIS A 85 1.86 -4.26 -0.99
CA HIS A 85 0.53 -4.12 -0.40
C HIS A 85 -0.57 -4.64 -1.35
N PRO A 86 -1.20 -5.80 -1.06
CA PRO A 86 -2.23 -6.36 -1.93
C PRO A 86 -3.60 -5.72 -1.67
N PRO A 87 -4.42 -5.51 -2.72
CA PRO A 87 -5.84 -5.19 -2.54
C PRO A 87 -6.67 -6.44 -2.23
N THR A 88 -7.88 -6.26 -1.70
CA THR A 88 -8.83 -7.36 -1.47
C THR A 88 -10.21 -7.15 -2.10
N CYS A 89 -10.46 -6.01 -2.75
CA CYS A 89 -11.75 -5.71 -3.38
C CYS A 89 -11.87 -6.25 -4.82
N THR A 90 -13.09 -6.26 -5.35
CA THR A 90 -13.39 -6.48 -6.77
C THR A 90 -14.09 -5.27 -7.37
N GLN A 91 -14.21 -5.23 -8.71
CA GLN A 91 -14.94 -4.22 -9.46
C GLN A 91 -15.71 -4.87 -10.62
N ILE A 92 -16.68 -4.16 -11.17
CA ILE A 92 -17.46 -4.63 -12.32
C ILE A 92 -16.89 -4.08 -13.62
N VAL A 93 -16.69 -4.98 -14.60
CA VAL A 93 -16.42 -4.62 -15.99
C VAL A 93 -17.59 -5.08 -16.86
N ILE A 94 -18.20 -4.14 -17.58
CA ILE A 94 -19.35 -4.41 -18.44
C ILE A 94 -18.87 -4.70 -19.86
N ARG A 95 -19.43 -5.73 -20.51
CA ARG A 95 -19.17 -6.03 -21.93
C ARG A 95 -20.33 -5.50 -22.78
N ALA A 96 -20.01 -4.64 -23.73
CA ALA A 96 -20.98 -4.04 -24.65
C ALA A 96 -20.81 -4.55 -26.09
N GLY A 97 -21.87 -4.39 -26.89
CA GLY A 97 -21.88 -4.79 -28.31
C GLY A 97 -21.98 -6.29 -28.56
N CYS A 98 -22.36 -7.08 -27.54
CA CYS A 98 -22.63 -8.51 -27.72
C CYS A 98 -24.03 -8.73 -28.30
N LYS A 99 -24.17 -9.70 -29.22
CA LYS A 99 -25.48 -10.17 -29.71
C LYS A 99 -26.39 -10.60 -28.56
N TYR A 100 -25.81 -11.28 -27.57
CA TYR A 100 -26.44 -11.62 -26.30
C TYR A 100 -25.59 -11.03 -25.18
N PRO A 101 -26.06 -9.99 -24.47
CA PRO A 101 -25.30 -9.37 -23.39
C PRO A 101 -24.96 -10.40 -22.31
N PRO A 102 -23.68 -10.69 -22.08
CA PRO A 102 -23.31 -11.61 -21.03
C PRO A 102 -23.39 -10.91 -19.66
N PRO A 103 -23.41 -11.66 -18.55
CA PRO A 103 -23.30 -11.08 -17.23
C PRO A 103 -22.04 -10.19 -17.11
N PRO A 104 -22.10 -9.12 -16.29
CA PRO A 104 -20.93 -8.32 -15.98
C PRO A 104 -19.80 -9.17 -15.40
N LEU A 105 -18.56 -8.79 -15.70
CA LEU A 105 -17.38 -9.46 -15.18
C LEU A 105 -17.01 -8.88 -13.83
N THR A 106 -16.88 -9.74 -12.82
CA THR A 106 -16.28 -9.39 -11.54
C THR A 106 -14.76 -9.52 -11.64
N CYS A 107 -14.05 -8.41 -11.57
CA CYS A 107 -12.62 -8.33 -11.76
C CYS A 107 -11.90 -7.99 -10.46
N PRO A 108 -10.87 -8.77 -10.06
CA PRO A 108 -10.04 -8.41 -8.91
C PRO A 108 -9.32 -7.08 -9.12
N THR A 109 -9.25 -6.24 -8.08
CA THR A 109 -8.57 -4.94 -8.10
C THR A 109 -7.15 -5.03 -8.66
N GLN A 110 -6.41 -6.06 -8.23
CA GLN A 110 -5.02 -6.32 -8.63
C GLN A 110 -4.83 -6.56 -10.14
N THR A 111 -5.92 -6.75 -10.90
CA THR A 111 -5.90 -6.90 -12.36
C THR A 111 -6.31 -5.63 -13.12
N LEU A 112 -6.72 -4.60 -12.38
CA LEU A 112 -7.27 -3.34 -12.89
C LEU A 112 -6.45 -2.11 -12.48
N CYS A 113 -5.69 -2.22 -11.40
CA CYS A 113 -4.81 -1.16 -10.91
C CYS A 113 -3.41 -1.24 -11.54
N VAL A 114 -2.89 -0.13 -12.06
CA VAL A 114 -1.59 -0.08 -12.76
C VAL A 114 -0.45 -0.54 -11.85
N GLU A 115 -0.39 0.01 -10.65
CA GLU A 115 0.71 -0.21 -9.72
C GLU A 115 0.67 -1.61 -9.09
N ASP A 116 -0.52 -2.14 -8.81
CA ASP A 116 -0.66 -3.52 -8.33
C ASP A 116 -0.21 -4.52 -9.40
N ILE A 117 -0.58 -4.31 -10.67
CA ILE A 117 -0.14 -5.16 -11.78
C ILE A 117 1.38 -5.13 -11.92
N ALA A 118 1.97 -3.94 -11.86
CA ALA A 118 3.43 -3.75 -11.98
C ALA A 118 4.19 -4.48 -10.86
N GLY A 119 3.62 -4.57 -9.65
CA GLY A 119 4.21 -5.30 -8.53
C GLY A 119 3.73 -6.74 -8.36
N GLY A 120 3.14 -7.34 -9.40
CA GLY A 120 2.77 -8.77 -9.41
C GLY A 120 1.48 -9.11 -8.65
N GLY A 121 0.59 -8.14 -8.48
CA GLY A 121 -0.68 -8.26 -7.77
C GLY A 121 -0.77 -7.41 -6.49
N ALA A 122 0.26 -6.64 -6.19
CA ALA A 122 0.38 -5.78 -5.03
C ALA A 122 1.34 -4.63 -5.35
N HIS A 123 1.20 -3.47 -4.73
CA HIS A 123 2.03 -2.31 -5.04
C HIS A 123 3.11 -2.05 -3.99
N ILE A 124 4.14 -1.30 -4.39
CA ILE A 124 5.29 -1.00 -3.53
C ILE A 124 4.91 -0.10 -2.35
N ARG A 125 5.47 -0.42 -1.17
CA ARG A 125 5.44 0.43 0.02
C ARG A 125 6.85 0.91 0.33
N LYS A 126 7.03 2.23 0.37
CA LYS A 126 8.31 2.88 0.68
C LYS A 126 8.12 3.91 1.78
N ALA A 127 8.84 3.76 2.88
CA ALA A 127 8.75 4.66 4.00
C ALA A 127 9.35 6.04 3.68
N PHE A 128 8.66 7.11 4.05
CA PHE A 128 9.15 8.48 3.93
C PHE A 128 9.12 9.16 5.29
N ALA A 129 10.28 9.35 5.91
CA ALA A 129 10.35 9.89 7.25
C ALA A 129 9.95 11.38 7.30
N THR A 130 9.12 11.77 8.28
CA THR A 130 8.75 13.18 8.49
C THR A 130 9.60 13.89 9.54
N THR A 131 10.42 13.16 10.31
CA THR A 131 11.40 13.77 11.23
C THR A 131 12.48 14.54 10.46
N LYS A 132 13.03 15.55 11.11
CA LYS A 132 14.12 16.43 10.68
C LYS A 132 15.30 16.36 11.63
N THR A 133 15.13 15.75 12.80
CA THR A 133 16.06 15.84 13.93
C THR A 133 16.66 14.50 14.34
N VAL A 134 15.98 13.37 14.06
CA VAL A 134 16.45 12.03 14.46
C VAL A 134 16.92 11.23 13.26
N PHE A 135 18.16 10.76 13.34
CA PHE A 135 18.80 9.97 12.30
C PHE A 135 19.31 8.64 12.86
N ILE A 136 19.11 7.59 12.08
CA ILE A 136 19.65 6.25 12.32
C ILE A 136 20.43 5.89 11.07
N ASN A 137 21.74 5.68 11.21
CA ASN A 137 22.65 5.41 10.08
C ASN A 137 22.59 6.49 8.99
N ALA A 138 22.63 7.75 9.39
CA ALA A 138 22.52 8.91 8.51
C ALA A 138 21.22 8.99 7.68
N ARG A 139 20.23 8.13 7.95
CA ARG A 139 18.88 8.18 7.37
C ARG A 139 17.91 8.66 8.43
N ARG A 140 16.93 9.46 8.02
CA ARG A 140 15.90 9.97 8.95
C ARG A 140 15.11 8.79 9.49
N ALA A 141 14.89 8.77 10.81
CA ALA A 141 14.14 7.71 11.45
C ALA A 141 12.64 7.88 11.22
N CYS A 142 11.94 6.82 10.81
CA CYS A 142 10.50 6.89 10.66
C CYS A 142 9.78 6.84 12.02
N ARG A 143 8.58 7.37 12.05
CA ARG A 143 7.67 7.36 13.19
C ARG A 143 6.25 7.02 12.75
N VAL A 144 5.42 6.60 13.70
CA VAL A 144 3.99 6.35 13.44
C VAL A 144 3.37 7.59 12.78
N GLY A 145 2.59 7.37 11.72
CA GLY A 145 2.00 8.40 10.88
C GLY A 145 2.80 8.77 9.63
N ASP A 146 4.06 8.33 9.51
CA ASP A 146 4.86 8.55 8.30
C ASP A 146 4.28 7.78 7.09
N PRO A 147 4.29 8.40 5.89
CA PRO A 147 3.71 7.79 4.68
C PRO A 147 4.54 6.64 4.13
N LEU A 148 3.84 5.68 3.49
CA LEU A 148 4.43 4.52 2.82
C LEU A 148 4.42 4.63 1.28
N GLY A 149 4.26 5.82 0.73
CA GLY A 149 4.27 6.05 -0.71
C GLY A 149 4.61 7.49 -1.10
N PRO A 150 4.49 7.83 -2.39
CA PRO A 150 3.70 7.12 -3.42
C PRO A 150 4.30 5.77 -3.90
N PRO A 151 3.47 4.87 -4.47
CA PRO A 151 2.05 5.07 -4.78
C PRO A 151 1.09 4.64 -3.66
N CYS A 152 1.57 3.91 -2.65
CA CYS A 152 0.75 3.52 -1.49
C CYS A 152 0.27 4.74 -0.72
N LEU A 153 -1.00 4.73 -0.31
CA LEU A 153 -1.60 5.80 0.49
C LEU A 153 -1.65 5.45 2.00
N SER A 154 -1.17 4.27 2.37
CA SER A 154 -1.04 3.87 3.78
C SER A 154 -0.01 4.72 4.52
N LYS A 155 -0.17 4.73 5.84
CA LYS A 155 0.81 5.25 6.80
C LYS A 155 1.27 4.14 7.73
N ILE A 156 2.44 4.32 8.33
CA ILE A 156 2.90 3.47 9.43
C ILE A 156 1.93 3.65 10.60
N ALA A 157 1.26 2.57 11.03
CA ALA A 157 0.21 2.64 12.06
C ALA A 157 0.65 2.09 13.43
N THR A 158 1.62 1.19 13.45
CA THR A 158 2.20 0.63 14.69
C THR A 158 3.67 1.01 14.83
N GLY A 159 4.15 1.04 16.08
CA GLY A 159 5.52 1.41 16.42
C GLY A 159 5.85 1.09 17.87
N SER A 160 6.95 1.63 18.37
CA SER A 160 7.43 1.37 19.74
C SER A 160 6.45 1.85 20.82
N PRO A 161 6.22 1.07 21.89
CA PRO A 161 5.37 1.47 23.02
C PRO A 161 5.97 2.56 23.91
N ASN A 162 7.29 2.78 23.87
CA ASN A 162 7.99 3.65 24.84
C ASN A 162 9.17 4.45 24.26
N VAL A 163 9.47 4.32 22.97
CA VAL A 163 10.46 5.16 22.28
C VAL A 163 9.72 6.07 21.32
N PHE A 164 9.92 7.38 21.48
CA PHE A 164 9.22 8.42 20.73
C PHE A 164 10.21 9.31 19.96
N ILE A 165 9.88 9.63 18.73
CA ILE A 165 10.69 10.44 17.80
C ILE A 165 10.03 11.80 17.56
N GLY A 166 10.82 12.85 17.77
CA GLY A 166 10.44 14.23 17.49
C GLY A 166 10.29 14.55 16.00
N VAL A 167 9.75 15.73 15.72
CA VAL A 167 9.82 16.32 14.38
C VAL A 167 11.21 16.85 14.14
#